data_AF-A0A7L0YEX7-F1
#
_entry.id   AF-A0A7L0YEX7-F1
#
_cell.length_a   1.000
_cell.length_b   1.000
_cell.length_c   1.000
_cell.angle_alpha   90.00
_cell.angle_beta   90.00
_cell.angle_gamma   90.00
#
_symmetry.space_group_name_H-M   'P 1'
#
loop_
_entity.id
_entity.type
_entity.pdbx_description
1 polymer ?
#
loop_
_entity_poly.entity_id
_entity_poly.type
_entity_poly.pdbx_seq_one_letter_code
_entity_poly.pdbx_strand_id
1 'polypeptide(L)'
;PGRTQFKVVIKALSPKEVTRIYTPRPLDRNDGTFLMRYRMYGSVTKGLKIEILYGDQHVAQSPYILKEPVYHEYCDCPEEDPAVWQDMMSCPSQEPQITEDFISFPTIDLQRMLKEIPAKFSQARGAIVHYTILDNHVYRRSLGKYTDFKMFSDEMFLSLARKVRLPDVEFYLNVGDWPVEHRKANDTPGPVPVISWCGSVDSRDIVLPTYDVTHSTLETLRGVTNDLLSIQGNTGPFWENKTERALFRGRDSREERLHLVKLSKEHPELLDAGITGYFFFREKEKELGKAQLMGFFDFFKYKYQVNVDGTVAAYRFPYLLLGDSLVLKQDSQYYEHFYIGLKPWKHYVPVKRNLEDLLEKIKWAKKNDEKARKIAKEGQLMARELLQPHRFYCYYYKVLQKYAERQASKPEIRDGMELVPQPDDRDSVCSCHRKKPLREDL
;
A
#
# COMPACT_ATOMS: atom_id res chain seq x y z
N PRO A 1 -30.94 3.73 -8.33
CA PRO A 1 -29.86 4.14 -9.27
C PRO A 1 -29.22 2.90 -9.89
N GLY A 2 -29.40 2.71 -11.20
CA GLY A 2 -28.96 1.51 -11.92
C GLY A 2 -27.47 1.52 -12.25
N ARG A 3 -26.90 0.33 -12.44
CA ARG A 3 -25.52 0.13 -12.91
C ARG A 3 -25.24 0.99 -14.16
N THR A 4 -24.33 1.96 -13.99
CA THR A 4 -23.62 2.78 -15.00
C THR A 4 -24.45 3.72 -15.87
N GLN A 5 -24.51 4.99 -15.47
CA GLN A 5 -25.00 6.11 -16.29
C GLN A 5 -23.89 6.94 -16.96
N PHE A 6 -22.68 6.97 -16.38
CA PHE A 6 -21.58 7.81 -16.89
C PHE A 6 -20.59 7.04 -17.76
N LYS A 7 -20.27 7.61 -18.92
CA LYS A 7 -19.17 7.18 -19.80
C LYS A 7 -18.05 8.20 -19.71
N VAL A 8 -16.83 7.74 -19.43
CA VAL A 8 -15.64 8.59 -19.46
C VAL A 8 -14.77 8.21 -20.64
N VAL A 9 -14.38 9.22 -21.43
CA VAL A 9 -13.50 9.07 -22.59
C VAL A 9 -12.32 10.00 -22.41
N ILE A 10 -11.11 9.46 -22.46
CA ILE A 10 -9.87 10.24 -22.41
C ILE A 10 -9.17 10.12 -23.76
N LYS A 11 -8.78 11.26 -24.32
CA LYS A 11 -8.03 11.36 -25.59
C LYS A 11 -6.90 12.37 -25.44
N ALA A 12 -5.89 12.26 -26.29
CA ALA A 12 -4.93 13.35 -26.48
C ALA A 12 -5.65 14.63 -26.92
N LEU A 13 -5.17 15.78 -26.45
CA LEU A 13 -5.73 17.07 -26.83
C LEU A 13 -5.42 17.40 -28.30
N SER A 14 -4.22 17.03 -28.76
CA SER A 14 -3.81 17.16 -30.16
C SER A 14 -4.29 15.95 -30.98
N PRO A 15 -5.00 16.15 -32.10
CA PRO A 15 -5.42 15.05 -32.97
C PRO A 15 -4.23 14.38 -33.69
N LYS A 16 -3.04 14.99 -33.65
CA LYS A 16 -1.80 14.43 -34.21
C LYS A 16 -1.13 13.42 -33.27
N GLU A 17 -1.50 13.40 -31.99
CA GLU A 17 -0.95 12.48 -31.00
C GLU A 17 -1.91 11.29 -30.83
N VAL A 18 -1.45 10.09 -31.18
CA VAL A 18 -2.22 8.86 -30.96
C VAL A 18 -1.58 8.12 -29.79
N THR A 19 -2.32 8.02 -28.68
CA THR A 19 -1.93 7.22 -27.52
C THR A 19 -3.06 6.27 -27.14
N ARG A 20 -2.69 5.05 -26.76
CA ARG A 20 -3.66 4.09 -26.20
C ARG A 20 -3.87 4.43 -24.73
N ILE A 21 -5.11 4.74 -24.37
CA ILE A 21 -5.53 4.98 -22.99
C ILE A 21 -6.63 3.99 -22.64
N TYR A 22 -6.37 3.11 -21.69
CA TYR A 22 -7.38 2.20 -21.17
C TYR A 22 -8.20 2.92 -20.10
N THR A 23 -9.48 3.13 -20.39
CA THR A 23 -10.46 3.79 -19.50
C THR A 23 -11.61 2.82 -19.21
N PRO A 24 -11.51 1.95 -18.19
CA PRO A 24 -12.63 1.12 -17.76
C PRO A 24 -13.82 1.99 -17.34
N ARG A 25 -14.99 1.35 -17.23
CA ARG A 25 -16.19 2.02 -16.71
C ARG A 25 -15.92 2.58 -15.30
N PRO A 26 -16.46 3.76 -14.97
CA PRO A 26 -16.39 4.29 -13.60
C PRO A 26 -16.98 3.30 -12.60
N LEU A 27 -16.33 3.21 -11.45
CA LEU A 27 -16.78 2.44 -10.31
C LEU A 27 -17.79 3.27 -9.50
N ASP A 28 -18.97 2.72 -9.26
CA ASP A 28 -19.98 3.33 -8.38
C ASP A 28 -19.62 3.02 -6.92
N ARG A 29 -19.40 4.05 -6.11
CA ARG A 29 -19.07 3.91 -4.69
C ARG A 29 -20.32 3.75 -3.80
N ASN A 30 -21.52 3.72 -4.40
CA ASN A 30 -22.82 3.60 -3.74
C ASN A 30 -23.13 4.71 -2.71
N ASP A 31 -22.47 5.86 -2.84
CA ASP A 31 -22.65 7.04 -1.99
C ASP A 31 -22.87 8.33 -2.79
N GLY A 32 -23.26 8.18 -4.06
CA GLY A 32 -23.43 9.30 -5.00
C GLY A 32 -22.13 9.75 -5.67
N THR A 33 -20.99 9.16 -5.31
CA THR A 33 -19.71 9.42 -5.96
C THR A 33 -19.29 8.28 -6.89
N PHE A 34 -18.54 8.62 -7.94
CA PHE A 34 -17.98 7.66 -8.88
C PHE A 34 -16.46 7.78 -8.89
N LEU A 35 -15.77 6.64 -8.98
CA LEU A 35 -14.33 6.56 -9.11
C LEU A 35 -13.96 6.16 -10.53
N MET A 36 -13.35 7.09 -11.24
CA MET A 36 -12.80 6.86 -12.57
C MET A 36 -11.33 6.45 -12.45
N ARG A 37 -10.93 5.46 -13.25
CA ARG A 37 -9.56 4.94 -13.30
C ARG A 37 -9.12 4.90 -14.76
N TYR A 38 -7.83 5.10 -15.03
CA TYR A 38 -7.27 4.94 -16.37
C TYR A 38 -5.82 4.50 -16.32
N ARG A 39 -5.34 3.95 -17.44
CA ARG A 39 -3.94 3.65 -17.67
C ARG A 39 -3.52 4.10 -19.07
N MET A 40 -2.44 4.86 -19.16
CA MET A 40 -1.85 5.29 -20.41
C MET A 40 -0.76 4.31 -20.86
N TYR A 41 -0.68 4.06 -22.17
CA TYR A 41 0.34 3.24 -22.84
C TYR A 41 1.14 4.10 -23.85
N GLY A 42 1.28 5.38 -23.56
CA GLY A 42 1.98 6.35 -24.39
C GLY A 42 1.77 7.76 -23.84
N SER A 43 2.81 8.59 -23.91
CA SER A 43 2.78 9.96 -23.39
C SER A 43 2.13 10.92 -24.39
N VAL A 44 1.64 12.05 -23.88
CA VAL A 44 1.15 13.17 -24.71
C VAL A 44 1.85 14.46 -24.30
N THR A 45 2.18 15.30 -25.27
CA THR A 45 2.91 16.55 -25.08
C THR A 45 2.00 17.78 -25.04
N LYS A 46 0.80 17.70 -25.61
CA LYS A 46 -0.19 18.79 -25.58
C LYS A 46 -1.27 18.61 -24.51
N GLY A 47 -1.20 17.51 -23.76
CA GLY A 47 -2.12 17.18 -22.69
C GLY A 47 -3.35 16.37 -23.12
N LEU A 48 -4.35 16.29 -22.25
CA LEU A 48 -5.48 15.37 -22.36
C LEU A 48 -6.82 16.11 -22.37
N LYS A 49 -7.77 15.59 -23.15
CA LYS A 49 -9.20 15.93 -23.10
C LYS A 49 -9.96 14.81 -22.40
N ILE A 50 -10.65 15.14 -21.31
CA ILE A 50 -11.44 14.19 -20.50
C ILE A 50 -12.93 14.53 -20.67
N GLU A 51 -13.64 13.64 -21.36
CA GLU A 51 -15.07 13.75 -21.63
C GLU A 51 -15.82 12.85 -20.64
N ILE A 52 -16.75 13.43 -19.88
CA ILE A 52 -17.64 12.74 -18.96
C ILE A 52 -19.05 12.95 -19.51
N LEU A 53 -19.69 11.85 -19.89
CA LEU A 53 -20.95 11.84 -20.61
C LEU A 53 -22.01 11.09 -19.82
N TYR A 54 -23.23 11.60 -19.81
CA TYR A 54 -24.44 10.91 -19.41
C TYR A 54 -25.28 10.66 -20.66
N GLY A 55 -25.42 9.39 -21.05
CA GLY A 55 -25.81 9.08 -22.44
C GLY A 55 -24.78 9.68 -23.41
N ASP A 56 -25.22 10.57 -24.30
CA ASP A 56 -24.37 11.28 -25.26
C ASP A 56 -24.15 12.76 -24.91
N GLN A 57 -24.61 13.22 -23.74
CA GLN A 57 -24.49 14.62 -23.31
C GLN A 57 -23.37 14.79 -22.28
N HIS A 58 -22.58 15.85 -22.44
CA HIS A 58 -21.61 16.26 -21.44
C HIS A 58 -22.29 16.64 -20.13
N VAL A 59 -21.66 16.28 -19.02
CA VAL A 59 -22.12 16.68 -17.69
C VAL A 59 -21.21 17.71 -17.06
N ALA A 60 -21.81 18.62 -16.28
CA ALA A 60 -21.11 19.72 -15.63
C ALA A 60 -20.20 20.49 -16.61
N GLN A 61 -18.92 20.68 -16.27
CA GLN A 61 -17.95 21.41 -17.11
C GLN A 61 -17.23 20.51 -18.13
N SER A 62 -17.69 19.28 -18.34
CA SER A 62 -17.11 18.42 -19.36
C SER A 62 -17.25 19.05 -20.76
N PRO A 63 -16.20 19.01 -21.61
CA PRO A 63 -14.91 18.35 -21.41
C PRO A 63 -13.93 19.11 -20.51
N TYR A 64 -13.22 18.37 -19.65
CA TYR A 64 -12.11 18.89 -18.86
C TYR A 64 -10.82 18.80 -19.67
N ILE A 65 -10.00 19.86 -19.64
CA ILE A 65 -8.77 19.96 -20.43
C ILE A 65 -7.56 20.05 -19.49
N LEU A 66 -6.67 19.06 -19.60
CA LEU A 66 -5.32 19.10 -19.02
C LEU A 66 -4.39 19.59 -20.14
N LYS A 67 -3.76 20.75 -19.96
CA LYS A 67 -2.98 21.41 -21.02
C LYS A 67 -1.49 21.06 -21.02
N GLU A 68 -1.00 20.45 -19.94
CA GLU A 68 0.41 20.10 -19.78
C GLU A 68 0.72 18.69 -20.29
N PRO A 69 2.00 18.39 -20.59
CA PRO A 69 2.44 17.03 -20.91
C PRO A 69 2.01 16.02 -19.84
N VAL A 70 1.48 14.87 -20.28
CA VAL A 70 1.08 13.77 -19.39
C VAL A 70 1.83 12.52 -19.79
N TYR A 71 2.54 11.96 -18.82
CA TYR A 71 3.43 10.83 -19.02
C TYR A 71 2.79 9.51 -18.62
N HIS A 72 3.01 8.46 -19.42
CA HIS A 72 2.70 7.11 -18.99
C HIS A 72 3.71 6.61 -17.94
N GLU A 73 3.35 5.55 -17.21
CA GLU A 73 4.10 5.02 -16.06
C GLU A 73 5.58 4.69 -16.35
N TYR A 74 5.88 4.25 -17.57
CA TYR A 74 7.23 3.83 -17.98
C TYR A 74 8.02 4.94 -18.67
N CYS A 75 7.46 6.15 -18.80
CA CYS A 75 8.18 7.26 -19.38
C CYS A 75 9.20 7.81 -18.37
N ASP A 76 10.47 7.71 -18.73
CA ASP A 76 11.57 8.29 -17.96
C ASP A 76 11.68 9.80 -18.21
N CYS A 77 11.03 10.58 -17.35
CA CYS A 77 11.01 12.03 -17.41
C CYS A 77 10.91 12.69 -16.02
N PRO A 78 11.93 12.48 -15.17
CA PRO A 78 11.90 12.97 -13.81
C PRO A 78 11.78 14.49 -13.74
N GLU A 79 11.02 14.97 -12.77
CA GLU A 79 11.10 16.36 -12.34
C GLU A 79 12.40 16.57 -11.55
N GLU A 80 13.21 17.55 -11.96
CA GLU A 80 14.53 17.82 -11.37
C GLU A 80 14.41 18.52 -10.02
N ASP A 81 13.36 19.33 -9.83
CA ASP A 81 13.06 19.99 -8.55
C ASP A 81 12.03 19.18 -7.75
N PRO A 82 12.43 18.49 -6.67
CA PRO A 82 11.51 17.68 -5.91
C PRO A 82 10.45 18.48 -5.14
N ALA A 83 10.65 19.78 -4.91
CA ALA A 83 9.62 20.62 -4.31
C ALA A 83 8.44 20.82 -5.28
N VAL A 84 8.73 21.05 -6.56
CA VAL A 84 7.73 21.13 -7.63
C VAL A 84 6.98 19.82 -7.77
N TRP A 85 7.69 18.68 -7.76
CA TRP A 85 7.05 17.36 -7.82
C TRP A 85 6.13 17.10 -6.62
N GLN A 86 6.58 17.41 -5.40
CA GLN A 86 5.78 17.21 -4.19
C GLN A 86 4.51 18.07 -4.18
N ASP A 87 4.59 19.32 -4.67
CA ASP A 87 3.42 20.20 -4.81
C ASP A 87 2.43 19.65 -5.84
N MET A 88 2.90 19.26 -7.03
CA MET A 88 2.07 18.63 -8.07
C MET A 88 1.38 17.35 -7.59
N MET A 89 2.08 16.53 -6.79
CA MET A 89 1.55 15.30 -6.22
C MET A 89 0.69 15.54 -4.98
N SER A 90 0.57 16.79 -4.51
CA SER A 90 -0.11 17.14 -3.26
C SER A 90 0.40 16.33 -2.06
N CYS A 91 1.71 16.13 -1.98
CA CYS A 91 2.34 15.42 -0.88
C CYS A 91 2.10 16.16 0.44
N PRO A 92 1.61 15.51 1.51
CA PRO A 92 1.40 16.18 2.78
C PRO A 92 2.68 16.77 3.33
N SER A 93 2.59 17.95 3.96
CA SER A 93 3.76 18.59 4.56
C SER A 93 4.38 17.73 5.67
N GLN A 94 3.56 16.99 6.41
CA GLN A 94 3.98 16.12 7.51
C GLN A 94 3.48 14.69 7.33
N GLU A 95 4.33 13.73 7.74
CA GLU A 95 3.97 12.32 7.87
C GLU A 95 4.30 11.88 9.30
N PRO A 96 3.29 11.75 10.18
CA PRO A 96 3.51 11.44 11.59
C PRO A 96 4.29 10.14 11.81
N GLN A 97 4.02 9.10 11.00
CA GLN A 97 4.73 7.82 11.12
C GLN A 97 6.22 7.96 10.77
N ILE A 98 6.55 8.64 9.67
CA ILE A 98 7.96 8.91 9.30
C ILE A 98 8.64 9.71 10.41
N THR A 99 7.94 10.68 11.00
CA THR A 99 8.50 11.47 12.09
C THR A 99 8.86 10.59 13.28
N GLU A 100 7.92 9.72 13.70
CA GLU A 100 8.11 8.78 14.81
C GLU A 100 9.25 7.79 14.56
N ASP A 101 9.28 7.16 13.38
CA ASP A 101 10.28 6.15 13.02
C ASP A 101 11.71 6.72 13.07
N PHE A 102 11.88 7.97 12.66
CA PHE A 102 13.19 8.64 12.64
C PHE A 102 13.60 9.28 13.98
N ILE A 103 12.77 9.27 15.02
CA ILE A 103 13.15 9.79 16.36
C ILE A 103 14.41 9.10 16.88
N SER A 104 14.52 7.79 16.64
CA SER A 104 15.67 6.99 17.12
C SER A 104 16.93 7.17 16.29
N PHE A 105 16.86 7.92 15.18
CA PHE A 105 17.95 8.07 14.22
C PHE A 105 18.19 9.57 13.88
N PRO A 106 18.60 10.39 14.87
CA PRO A 106 18.90 11.80 14.62
C PRO A 106 20.08 12.00 13.66
N THR A 107 20.98 11.02 13.61
CA THR A 107 22.09 10.87 12.67
C THR A 107 22.24 9.39 12.31
N ILE A 108 22.52 9.08 11.05
CA ILE A 108 22.73 7.72 10.52
C ILE A 108 24.20 7.57 10.14
N ASP A 109 24.91 6.74 10.89
CA ASP A 109 26.30 6.36 10.59
C ASP A 109 26.31 5.19 9.58
N LEU A 110 26.65 5.49 8.32
CA LEU A 110 26.70 4.49 7.26
C LEU A 110 27.76 3.41 7.52
N GLN A 111 28.92 3.75 8.09
CA GLN A 111 29.98 2.77 8.34
C GLN A 111 29.55 1.75 9.41
N ARG A 112 28.90 2.24 10.47
CA ARG A 112 28.31 1.40 11.50
C ARG A 112 27.20 0.51 10.94
N MET A 113 26.29 1.11 10.15
CA MET A 113 25.19 0.41 9.49
C MET A 113 25.69 -0.74 8.59
N LEU A 114 26.67 -0.45 7.73
CA LEU A 114 27.31 -1.39 6.81
C LEU A 114 27.97 -2.58 7.52
N LYS A 115 28.46 -2.38 8.75
CA LYS A 115 29.07 -3.45 9.55
C LYS A 115 28.02 -4.25 10.33
N GLU A 116 27.13 -3.57 11.03
CA GLU A 116 26.21 -4.21 11.98
C GLU A 116 25.06 -4.95 11.29
N ILE A 117 24.42 -4.36 10.26
CA ILE A 117 23.20 -4.93 9.66
C ILE A 117 23.48 -6.27 8.96
N PRO A 118 24.51 -6.39 8.10
CA PRO A 118 24.82 -7.68 7.49
C PRO A 118 25.14 -8.76 8.53
N ALA A 119 25.97 -8.43 9.53
CA ALA A 119 26.39 -9.36 10.57
C ALA A 119 25.21 -9.85 11.42
N LYS A 120 24.28 -8.97 11.78
CA LYS A 120 23.15 -9.30 12.66
C LYS A 120 22.00 -9.98 11.92
N PHE A 121 21.59 -9.44 10.78
CA PHE A 121 20.27 -9.75 10.20
C PHE A 121 20.35 -10.63 8.96
N SER A 122 21.44 -10.57 8.20
CA SER A 122 21.54 -11.33 6.94
C SER A 122 21.77 -12.82 7.16
N GLN A 123 22.50 -13.20 8.22
CA GLN A 123 22.73 -14.62 8.53
C GLN A 123 21.56 -15.27 9.29
N ALA A 124 20.93 -14.51 10.20
CA ALA A 124 19.87 -15.04 11.06
C ALA A 124 18.51 -15.20 10.35
N ARG A 125 18.11 -14.21 9.54
CA ARG A 125 16.79 -14.20 8.88
C ARG A 125 16.87 -14.32 7.35
N GLY A 126 17.96 -13.83 6.75
CA GLY A 126 18.24 -14.00 5.33
C GLY A 126 17.31 -13.25 4.38
N ALA A 127 16.69 -12.15 4.80
CA ALA A 127 15.74 -11.36 4.01
C ALA A 127 16.12 -9.88 3.93
N ILE A 128 17.40 -9.56 3.88
CA ILE A 128 17.92 -8.18 3.86
C ILE A 128 18.39 -7.84 2.45
N VAL A 129 18.13 -6.61 2.01
CA VAL A 129 18.63 -6.06 0.75
C VAL A 129 19.28 -4.72 1.04
N HIS A 130 20.50 -4.56 0.55
CA HIS A 130 21.24 -3.32 0.66
C HIS A 130 21.00 -2.49 -0.60
N TYR A 131 20.51 -1.26 -0.48
CA TYR A 131 20.26 -0.36 -1.60
C TYR A 131 21.16 0.87 -1.52
N THR A 132 21.66 1.29 -2.67
CA THR A 132 22.23 2.63 -2.89
C THR A 132 21.46 3.27 -4.03
N ILE A 133 20.88 4.44 -3.80
CA ILE A 133 20.39 5.32 -4.86
C ILE A 133 21.44 6.42 -5.01
N LEU A 134 22.01 6.55 -6.20
CA LEU A 134 23.08 7.51 -6.48
C LEU A 134 22.90 8.06 -7.88
N ASP A 135 22.89 9.39 -8.00
CA ASP A 135 22.65 10.10 -9.26
C ASP A 135 21.40 9.58 -9.99
N ASN A 136 20.30 9.44 -9.25
CA ASN A 136 19.01 8.93 -9.71
C ASN A 136 19.02 7.49 -10.27
N HIS A 137 20.07 6.71 -10.04
CA HIS A 137 20.16 5.29 -10.39
C HIS A 137 20.04 4.42 -9.14
N VAL A 138 19.35 3.29 -9.27
CA VAL A 138 19.12 2.34 -8.17
C VAL A 138 20.11 1.18 -8.28
N TYR A 139 20.92 1.00 -7.25
CA TYR A 139 21.84 -0.13 -7.10
C TYR A 139 21.44 -0.95 -5.89
N ARG A 140 21.68 -2.25 -5.92
CA ARG A 140 21.35 -3.12 -4.79
C ARG A 140 22.24 -4.33 -4.66
N ARG A 141 22.28 -4.92 -3.47
CA ARG A 141 22.88 -6.22 -3.18
C ARG A 141 21.97 -7.01 -2.24
N SER A 142 21.56 -8.20 -2.65
CA SER A 142 20.75 -9.09 -1.81
C SER A 142 21.62 -9.80 -0.79
N LEU A 143 21.18 -9.82 0.47
CA LEU A 143 21.89 -10.45 1.58
C LEU A 143 20.97 -11.48 2.27
N GLY A 144 21.11 -12.73 1.82
CA GLY A 144 20.38 -13.88 2.35
C GLY A 144 19.52 -14.60 1.32
N LYS A 145 18.83 -15.65 1.77
CA LYS A 145 18.10 -16.60 0.91
C LYS A 145 16.67 -16.18 0.54
N TYR A 146 16.03 -15.33 1.34
CA TYR A 146 14.60 -14.98 1.23
C TYR A 146 14.43 -13.52 0.81
N THR A 147 15.08 -13.14 -0.28
CA THR A 147 15.10 -11.74 -0.74
C THR A 147 14.19 -11.48 -1.92
N ASP A 148 13.40 -12.44 -2.41
CA ASP A 148 12.63 -12.30 -3.66
C ASP A 148 11.59 -11.17 -3.64
N PHE A 149 11.07 -10.82 -2.46
CA PHE A 149 10.16 -9.69 -2.26
C PHE A 149 10.79 -8.31 -2.56
N LYS A 150 12.11 -8.26 -2.81
CA LYS A 150 12.80 -7.08 -3.33
C LYS A 150 12.21 -6.55 -4.64
N MET A 151 11.59 -7.42 -5.45
CA MET A 151 10.94 -6.99 -6.69
C MET A 151 9.93 -5.84 -6.46
N PHE A 152 9.21 -5.84 -5.34
CA PHE A 152 8.22 -4.81 -5.03
C PHE A 152 8.85 -3.45 -4.68
N SER A 153 9.95 -3.45 -3.92
CA SER A 153 10.71 -2.22 -3.65
C SER A 153 11.42 -1.71 -4.88
N ASP A 154 12.00 -2.59 -5.71
CA ASP A 154 12.62 -2.18 -6.97
C ASP A 154 11.62 -1.46 -7.88
N GLU A 155 10.44 -2.05 -8.07
CA GLU A 155 9.39 -1.49 -8.92
C GLU A 155 9.02 -0.08 -8.48
N MET A 156 8.87 0.16 -7.17
CA MET A 156 8.56 1.48 -6.62
C MET A 156 9.72 2.46 -6.75
N PHE A 157 10.96 2.07 -6.44
CA PHE A 157 12.12 2.96 -6.55
C PHE A 157 12.39 3.36 -8.00
N LEU A 158 12.33 2.41 -8.93
CA LEU A 158 12.44 2.70 -10.36
C LEU A 158 11.29 3.60 -10.85
N SER A 159 10.06 3.36 -10.37
CA SER A 159 8.89 4.18 -10.67
C SER A 159 9.04 5.63 -10.20
N LEU A 160 9.59 5.84 -9.01
CA LEU A 160 9.90 7.18 -8.50
C LEU A 160 11.03 7.83 -9.31
N ALA A 161 12.12 7.11 -9.60
CA ALA A 161 13.25 7.64 -10.35
C ALA A 161 12.88 8.13 -11.76
N ARG A 162 11.81 7.60 -12.36
CA ARG A 162 11.23 8.09 -13.63
C ARG A 162 10.40 9.37 -13.48
N LYS A 163 9.94 9.69 -12.27
CA LYS A 163 8.96 10.77 -11.98
C LYS A 163 9.59 11.98 -11.29
N VAL A 164 10.60 11.76 -10.45
CA VAL A 164 11.28 12.80 -9.67
C VAL A 164 12.73 12.38 -9.45
N ARG A 165 13.64 13.35 -9.43
CA ARG A 165 15.02 13.11 -9.04
C ARG A 165 15.07 12.64 -7.58
N LEU A 166 15.54 11.41 -7.36
CA LEU A 166 15.69 10.86 -6.03
C LEU A 166 16.93 11.43 -5.32
N PRO A 167 16.90 11.56 -3.98
CA PRO A 167 18.09 11.93 -3.23
C PRO A 167 19.13 10.80 -3.28
N ASP A 168 20.41 11.18 -3.22
CA ASP A 168 21.49 10.22 -3.02
C ASP A 168 21.37 9.62 -1.61
N VAL A 169 21.15 8.30 -1.52
CA VAL A 169 20.88 7.63 -0.25
C VAL A 169 21.35 6.17 -0.23
N GLU A 170 21.85 5.67 0.91
CA GLU A 170 22.28 4.29 1.11
C GLU A 170 21.62 3.71 2.36
N PHE A 171 20.90 2.59 2.22
CA PHE A 171 20.07 2.03 3.29
C PHE A 171 19.88 0.51 3.16
N TYR A 172 19.42 -0.12 4.23
CA TYR A 172 19.04 -1.52 4.23
C TYR A 172 17.52 -1.68 4.37
N LEU A 173 16.96 -2.53 3.52
CA LEU A 173 15.55 -2.92 3.54
C LEU A 173 15.44 -4.39 3.95
N ASN A 174 14.68 -4.65 5.01
CA ASN A 174 14.19 -5.96 5.37
C ASN A 174 12.93 -6.25 4.56
N VAL A 175 13.03 -7.26 3.69
CA VAL A 175 11.92 -7.72 2.85
C VAL A 175 11.17 -8.92 3.44
N GLY A 176 11.53 -9.34 4.66
CA GLY A 176 10.79 -10.35 5.42
C GLY A 176 9.58 -9.76 6.16
N ASP A 177 8.75 -10.64 6.73
CA ASP A 177 7.53 -10.23 7.44
C ASP A 177 7.85 -9.47 8.74
N TRP A 178 8.73 -10.01 9.58
CA TRP A 178 8.97 -9.52 10.94
C TRP A 178 9.89 -8.28 10.96
N PRO A 179 9.56 -7.22 11.73
CA PRO A 179 10.52 -6.17 12.06
C PRO A 179 11.77 -6.76 12.75
N VAL A 180 12.93 -6.13 12.60
CA VAL A 180 14.23 -6.72 12.98
C VAL A 180 14.98 -5.95 14.06
N GLU A 181 14.79 -4.64 14.19
CA GLU A 181 15.59 -3.84 15.13
C GLU A 181 14.82 -3.59 16.42
N HIS A 182 15.11 -4.41 17.45
CA HIS A 182 14.42 -4.37 18.74
C HIS A 182 15.18 -3.62 19.84
N ARG A 183 16.34 -3.03 19.52
CA ARG A 183 17.03 -2.18 20.51
C ARG A 183 16.22 -0.94 20.81
N LYS A 184 16.25 -0.53 22.08
CA LYS A 184 15.67 0.73 22.54
C LYS A 184 16.58 1.89 22.16
N ALA A 185 16.00 3.08 22.02
CA ALA A 185 16.74 4.30 21.68
C ALA A 185 17.90 4.60 22.67
N ASN A 186 17.79 4.15 23.92
CA ASN A 186 18.79 4.34 24.97
C ASN A 186 19.73 3.13 25.19
N ASP A 187 19.64 2.07 24.37
CA ASP A 187 20.56 0.94 24.46
C ASP A 187 21.99 1.35 24.05
N THR A 188 22.99 0.58 24.48
CA THR A 188 24.40 0.78 24.08
C THR A 188 24.97 -0.54 23.55
N PRO A 189 25.31 -0.65 22.25
CA PRO A 189 25.09 0.36 21.21
C PRO A 189 23.60 0.46 20.83
N GLY A 190 23.09 1.68 20.57
CA GLY A 190 21.68 1.95 20.23
C GLY A 190 21.23 1.32 18.90
N PRO A 191 19.97 1.52 18.45
CA PRO A 191 19.45 0.87 17.25
C PRO A 191 20.22 1.26 15.98
N VAL A 192 20.10 0.44 14.92
CA VAL A 192 20.53 0.80 13.56
C VAL A 192 19.32 0.95 12.64
N PRO A 193 19.35 1.90 11.68
CA PRO A 193 18.20 2.17 10.83
C PRO A 193 18.01 1.05 9.80
N VAL A 194 16.96 0.25 9.99
CA VAL A 194 16.51 -0.74 9.00
C VAL A 194 15.12 -0.35 8.54
N ILE A 195 14.92 -0.32 7.23
CA ILE A 195 13.58 -0.13 6.67
C ILE A 195 12.87 -1.50 6.63
N SER A 196 11.59 -1.57 7.00
CA SER A 196 10.77 -2.79 6.98
C SER A 196 9.36 -2.54 6.44
N TRP A 197 8.69 -3.61 6.00
CA TRP A 197 7.27 -3.56 5.59
C TRP A 197 6.29 -3.39 6.76
N CYS A 198 6.69 -3.83 7.95
CA CYS A 198 5.87 -3.80 9.16
C CYS A 198 6.75 -3.36 10.34
N GLY A 199 6.21 -2.47 11.16
CA GLY A 199 6.81 -2.09 12.45
C GLY A 199 6.09 -2.76 13.62
N SER A 200 6.67 -2.64 14.81
CA SER A 200 6.00 -2.98 16.05
C SER A 200 6.36 -2.02 17.18
N VAL A 201 5.54 -1.98 18.25
CA VAL A 201 5.76 -1.06 19.39
C VAL A 201 7.08 -1.34 20.14
N ASP A 202 7.65 -2.53 19.93
CA ASP A 202 8.91 -3.01 20.47
C ASP A 202 10.04 -3.05 19.42
N SER A 203 9.85 -2.44 18.25
CA SER A 203 10.88 -2.27 17.23
C SER A 203 11.15 -0.82 16.88
N ARG A 204 12.25 -0.59 16.17
CA ARG A 204 12.73 0.72 15.68
C ARG A 204 12.95 0.71 14.17
N ASP A 205 12.32 -0.22 13.47
CA ASP A 205 12.32 -0.26 12.02
C ASP A 205 11.60 0.97 11.47
N ILE A 206 12.11 1.52 10.37
CA ILE A 206 11.45 2.57 9.60
C ILE A 206 10.45 1.89 8.67
N VAL A 207 9.17 2.22 8.77
CA VAL A 207 8.12 1.48 8.08
C VAL A 207 7.83 2.08 6.71
N LEU A 208 7.91 1.26 5.67
CA LEU A 208 7.38 1.56 4.34
C LEU A 208 5.97 1.00 4.14
N PRO A 209 5.19 1.54 3.17
CA PRO A 209 3.98 0.87 2.72
C PRO A 209 4.25 -0.56 2.30
N THR A 210 3.41 -1.50 2.72
CA THR A 210 3.64 -2.93 2.51
C THR A 210 3.78 -3.29 1.02
N TYR A 211 4.47 -4.40 0.73
CA TYR A 211 4.68 -4.85 -0.65
C TYR A 211 3.37 -4.98 -1.43
N ASP A 212 2.29 -5.40 -0.77
CA ASP A 212 1.00 -5.66 -1.39
C ASP A 212 0.31 -4.36 -1.84
N VAL A 213 0.24 -3.34 -0.98
CA VAL A 213 -0.33 -2.03 -1.35
C VAL A 213 0.56 -1.25 -2.32
N THR A 214 1.88 -1.48 -2.26
CA THR A 214 2.85 -0.95 -3.23
C THR A 214 2.58 -1.51 -4.61
N HIS A 215 2.51 -2.84 -4.73
CA HIS A 215 2.22 -3.51 -5.99
C HIS A 215 0.82 -3.14 -6.53
N SER A 216 -0.18 -3.13 -5.64
CA SER A 216 -1.54 -2.67 -5.95
C SER A 216 -1.54 -1.28 -6.60
N THR A 217 -0.74 -0.35 -6.08
CA THR A 217 -0.63 1.03 -6.62
C THR A 217 -0.04 1.06 -8.03
N LEU A 218 1.02 0.30 -8.30
CA LEU A 218 1.73 0.29 -9.60
C LEU A 218 1.00 -0.50 -10.69
N GLU A 219 0.38 -1.61 -10.28
CA GLU A 219 -0.23 -2.60 -11.18
C GLU A 219 -1.75 -2.49 -11.31
N THR A 220 -2.34 -1.45 -10.72
CA THR A 220 -3.74 -1.10 -10.94
C THR A 220 -4.05 -1.03 -12.44
N LEU A 221 -5.13 -1.71 -12.86
CA LEU A 221 -5.57 -1.88 -14.25
C LEU A 221 -4.62 -2.69 -15.17
N ARG A 222 -3.58 -3.34 -14.64
CA ARG A 222 -2.69 -4.22 -15.42
C ARG A 222 -2.65 -5.64 -14.85
N GLY A 223 -2.09 -5.81 -13.66
CA GLY A 223 -1.78 -7.12 -13.07
C GLY A 223 -2.60 -7.51 -11.85
N VAL A 224 -3.32 -6.55 -11.24
CA VAL A 224 -4.06 -6.79 -9.97
C VAL A 224 -5.55 -6.53 -10.18
N THR A 225 -6.38 -7.50 -9.76
CA THR A 225 -7.84 -7.41 -9.83
C THR A 225 -8.49 -6.87 -8.55
N ASN A 226 -7.86 -7.10 -7.39
CA ASN A 226 -8.28 -6.58 -6.09
C ASN A 226 -7.35 -5.42 -5.68
N ASP A 227 -7.33 -4.35 -6.47
CA ASP A 227 -6.56 -3.15 -6.16
C ASP A 227 -7.29 -2.19 -5.20
N LEU A 228 -6.56 -1.28 -4.55
CA LEU A 228 -7.10 -0.32 -3.56
C LEU A 228 -8.25 0.54 -4.10
N LEU A 229 -8.30 0.79 -5.41
CA LEU A 229 -9.36 1.55 -6.05
C LEU A 229 -10.56 0.66 -6.40
N SER A 230 -10.31 -0.57 -6.85
CA SER A 230 -11.35 -1.54 -7.23
C SER A 230 -12.29 -1.89 -6.06
N ILE A 231 -11.75 -2.03 -4.84
CA ILE A 231 -12.54 -2.35 -3.64
C ILE A 231 -13.68 -1.35 -3.46
N GLN A 232 -13.40 -0.08 -3.71
CA GLN A 232 -14.31 1.02 -3.40
C GLN A 232 -15.60 1.01 -4.23
N GLY A 233 -15.60 0.30 -5.37
CA GLY A 233 -16.80 0.09 -6.20
C GLY A 233 -17.39 -1.32 -6.12
N ASN A 234 -16.81 -2.19 -5.32
CA ASN A 234 -17.21 -3.60 -5.19
C ASN A 234 -17.48 -3.95 -3.73
N THR A 235 -18.23 -3.09 -3.05
CA THR A 235 -18.52 -3.21 -1.61
C THR A 235 -19.77 -4.05 -1.31
N GLY A 236 -20.20 -4.92 -2.23
CA GLY A 236 -21.37 -5.79 -2.00
C GLY A 236 -22.71 -5.04 -1.99
N PRO A 237 -23.76 -5.60 -1.34
CA PRO A 237 -25.08 -4.98 -1.28
C PRO A 237 -25.11 -3.80 -0.29
N PHE A 238 -26.17 -2.98 -0.35
CA PHE A 238 -26.42 -1.94 0.65
C PHE A 238 -26.42 -2.50 2.08
N TRP A 239 -26.04 -1.67 3.05
CA TRP A 239 -25.83 -2.06 4.45
C TRP A 239 -26.99 -2.87 5.03
N GLU A 240 -28.23 -2.47 4.76
CA GLU A 240 -29.47 -3.10 5.22
C GLU A 240 -29.65 -4.53 4.71
N ASN A 241 -29.01 -4.85 3.57
CA ASN A 241 -29.09 -6.14 2.90
C ASN A 241 -27.84 -7.01 3.11
N LYS A 242 -26.86 -6.54 3.92
CA LYS A 242 -25.68 -7.33 4.27
C LYS A 242 -26.01 -8.35 5.36
N THR A 243 -25.36 -9.50 5.32
CA THR A 243 -25.45 -10.56 6.34
C THR A 243 -24.95 -10.05 7.68
N GLU A 244 -25.73 -10.25 8.75
CA GLU A 244 -25.41 -9.81 10.12
C GLU A 244 -24.56 -10.81 10.92
N ARG A 245 -23.81 -11.67 10.24
CA ARG A 245 -22.78 -12.53 10.82
C ARG A 245 -21.43 -11.84 10.63
N ALA A 246 -20.53 -11.98 11.60
CA ALA A 246 -19.15 -11.59 11.40
C ALA A 246 -18.43 -12.62 10.52
N LEU A 247 -17.44 -12.19 9.74
CA LEU A 247 -16.74 -13.04 8.77
C LEU A 247 -15.23 -13.01 8.98
N PHE A 248 -14.60 -14.17 8.85
CA PHE A 248 -13.16 -14.33 8.63
C PHE A 248 -12.86 -15.50 7.67
N ARG A 249 -11.93 -15.28 6.73
CA ARG A 249 -11.26 -16.34 5.96
C ARG A 249 -9.77 -16.03 5.87
N GLY A 250 -8.91 -16.97 6.23
CA GLY A 250 -7.46 -16.75 6.19
C GLY A 250 -6.65 -18.02 6.42
N ARG A 251 -5.32 -17.92 6.34
CA ARG A 251 -4.41 -19.02 6.70
C ARG A 251 -4.21 -19.09 8.21
N ASP A 252 -3.77 -20.25 8.67
CA ASP A 252 -3.41 -20.58 10.05
C ASP A 252 -2.13 -19.89 10.57
N SER A 253 -1.84 -18.65 10.17
CA SER A 253 -0.57 -18.00 10.49
C SER A 253 -0.42 -17.55 11.96
N ARG A 254 -1.41 -17.80 12.81
CA ARG A 254 -1.36 -17.52 14.25
C ARG A 254 -2.44 -18.30 15.02
N GLU A 255 -2.21 -18.58 16.29
CA GLU A 255 -3.13 -19.34 17.16
C GLU A 255 -4.49 -18.66 17.32
N GLU A 256 -4.54 -17.33 17.39
CA GLU A 256 -5.81 -16.59 17.53
C GLU A 256 -6.73 -16.81 16.33
N ARG A 257 -6.18 -17.09 15.14
CA ARG A 257 -6.98 -17.48 13.97
C ARG A 257 -7.58 -18.88 14.10
N LEU A 258 -6.91 -19.78 14.80
CA LEU A 258 -7.47 -21.10 15.14
C LEU A 258 -8.57 -20.95 16.19
N HIS A 259 -8.36 -20.07 17.18
CA HIS A 259 -9.37 -19.74 18.19
C HIS A 259 -10.63 -19.13 17.55
N LEU A 260 -10.50 -18.27 16.53
CA LEU A 260 -11.64 -17.78 15.74
C LEU A 260 -12.50 -18.92 15.17
N VAL A 261 -11.88 -19.98 14.64
CA VAL A 261 -12.63 -21.12 14.10
C VAL A 261 -13.37 -21.86 15.21
N LYS A 262 -12.77 -22.01 16.39
CA LYS A 262 -13.44 -22.60 17.56
C LYS A 262 -14.66 -21.76 17.97
N LEU A 263 -14.48 -20.45 18.14
CA LEU A 263 -15.58 -19.51 18.43
C LEU A 263 -16.68 -19.57 17.36
N SER A 264 -16.32 -19.73 16.08
CA SER A 264 -17.29 -19.85 14.99
C SER A 264 -18.08 -21.16 15.01
N LYS A 265 -17.47 -22.27 15.47
CA LYS A 265 -18.18 -23.55 15.65
C LYS A 265 -19.13 -23.51 16.85
N GLU A 266 -18.74 -22.81 17.92
CA GLU A 266 -19.54 -22.64 19.13
C GLU A 266 -20.68 -21.63 18.95
N HIS A 267 -20.46 -20.58 18.13
CA HIS A 267 -21.40 -19.49 17.90
C HIS A 267 -21.62 -19.21 16.39
N PRO A 268 -22.10 -20.20 15.62
CA PRO A 268 -22.26 -20.08 14.17
C PRO A 268 -23.26 -18.98 13.76
N GLU A 269 -24.21 -18.64 14.63
CA GLU A 269 -25.20 -17.57 14.43
C GLU A 269 -24.59 -16.15 14.50
N LEU A 270 -23.41 -16.01 15.10
CA LEU A 270 -22.70 -14.74 15.25
C LEU A 270 -21.48 -14.63 14.33
N LEU A 271 -20.76 -15.73 14.13
CA LEU A 271 -19.46 -15.73 13.45
C LEU A 271 -19.37 -16.83 12.39
N ASP A 272 -18.82 -16.46 11.25
CA ASP A 272 -18.43 -17.33 10.16
C ASP A 272 -16.91 -17.19 9.94
N ALA A 273 -16.11 -17.98 10.67
CA ALA A 273 -14.65 -17.96 10.58
C ALA A 273 -14.11 -19.30 10.10
N GLY A 274 -13.13 -19.25 9.18
CA GLY A 274 -12.55 -20.46 8.62
C GLY A 274 -11.09 -20.31 8.21
N ILE A 275 -10.30 -21.36 8.42
CA ILE A 275 -8.95 -21.48 7.88
C ILE A 275 -9.00 -22.05 6.47
N THR A 276 -8.44 -21.34 5.50
CA THR A 276 -8.47 -21.73 4.08
C THR A 276 -7.28 -22.60 3.66
N GLY A 277 -6.26 -22.68 4.50
CA GLY A 277 -5.08 -23.54 4.28
C GLY A 277 -4.21 -23.58 5.53
N TYR A 278 -3.66 -24.76 5.79
CA TYR A 278 -2.80 -25.02 6.93
C TYR A 278 -1.34 -25.16 6.50
N PHE A 279 -0.47 -24.33 7.07
CA PHE A 279 0.96 -24.36 6.84
C PHE A 279 1.74 -24.41 8.15
N PHE A 280 1.31 -23.65 9.15
CA PHE A 280 2.00 -23.47 10.43
C PHE A 280 1.49 -24.44 11.52
N PHE A 281 0.21 -24.82 11.49
CA PHE A 281 -0.46 -25.71 12.44
C PHE A 281 -1.17 -26.86 11.69
N ARG A 282 -0.42 -27.60 10.87
CA ARG A 282 -0.97 -28.66 9.98
C ARG A 282 -1.71 -29.74 10.76
N GLU A 283 -1.27 -30.03 11.97
CA GLU A 283 -1.90 -30.98 12.88
C GLU A 283 -3.33 -30.58 13.30
N LYS A 284 -3.66 -29.29 13.23
CA LYS A 284 -4.98 -28.75 13.57
C LYS A 284 -6.01 -28.89 12.46
N GLU A 285 -5.61 -29.22 11.23
CA GLU A 285 -6.53 -29.35 10.10
C GLU A 285 -7.60 -30.42 10.34
N LYS A 286 -7.24 -31.56 10.95
CA LYS A 286 -8.21 -32.62 11.26
C LYS A 286 -9.26 -32.19 12.30
N GLU A 287 -8.86 -31.39 13.29
CA GLU A 287 -9.72 -30.88 14.36
C GLU A 287 -10.63 -29.75 13.87
N LEU A 288 -10.05 -28.79 13.15
CA LEU A 288 -10.70 -27.53 12.82
C LEU A 288 -11.34 -27.53 11.42
N GLY A 289 -10.88 -28.39 10.52
CA GLY A 289 -11.35 -28.46 9.15
C GLY A 289 -10.79 -27.34 8.27
N LYS A 290 -10.95 -27.49 6.96
CA LYS A 290 -10.53 -26.53 5.95
C LYS A 290 -11.75 -25.84 5.34
N ALA A 291 -11.80 -24.52 5.42
CA ALA A 291 -12.84 -23.71 4.81
C ALA A 291 -12.53 -23.44 3.33
N GLN A 292 -13.57 -23.27 2.53
CA GLN A 292 -13.42 -22.87 1.13
C GLN A 292 -12.88 -21.44 1.01
N LEU A 293 -12.08 -21.22 -0.05
CA LEU A 293 -11.67 -19.88 -0.44
C LEU A 293 -12.90 -19.06 -0.83
N MET A 294 -12.92 -17.81 -0.39
CA MET A 294 -13.97 -16.85 -0.70
C MET A 294 -13.37 -15.72 -1.52
N GLY A 295 -14.05 -15.31 -2.59
CA GLY A 295 -13.65 -14.15 -3.38
C GLY A 295 -13.61 -12.91 -2.47
N PHE A 296 -12.61 -12.05 -2.63
CA PHE A 296 -12.42 -10.95 -1.68
C PHE A 296 -13.62 -10.00 -1.63
N PHE A 297 -14.26 -9.70 -2.77
CA PHE A 297 -15.47 -8.87 -2.81
C PHE A 297 -16.67 -9.49 -2.08
N ASP A 298 -16.71 -10.82 -1.92
CA ASP A 298 -17.79 -11.47 -1.17
C ASP A 298 -17.71 -11.19 0.33
N PHE A 299 -16.55 -10.76 0.84
CA PHE A 299 -16.44 -10.32 2.24
C PHE A 299 -17.37 -9.15 2.54
N PHE A 300 -17.63 -8.29 1.56
CA PHE A 300 -18.50 -7.12 1.73
C PHE A 300 -19.99 -7.47 1.65
N LYS A 301 -20.35 -8.75 1.47
CA LYS A 301 -21.71 -9.25 1.72
C LYS A 301 -22.05 -9.32 3.22
N TYR A 302 -21.05 -9.21 4.10
CA TYR A 302 -21.21 -9.30 5.55
C TYR A 302 -21.01 -7.93 6.20
N LYS A 303 -21.82 -7.60 7.22
CA LYS A 303 -21.72 -6.32 7.93
C LYS A 303 -20.42 -6.20 8.73
N TYR A 304 -19.91 -7.31 9.28
CA TYR A 304 -18.79 -7.29 10.22
C TYR A 304 -17.63 -8.14 9.72
N GLN A 305 -16.45 -7.54 9.60
CA GLN A 305 -15.23 -8.19 9.11
C GLN A 305 -14.21 -8.28 10.24
N VAL A 306 -13.84 -9.49 10.63
CA VAL A 306 -12.86 -9.70 11.69
C VAL A 306 -11.46 -9.62 11.10
N ASN A 307 -10.63 -8.72 11.63
CA ASN A 307 -9.26 -8.54 11.20
C ASN A 307 -8.29 -8.96 12.31
N VAL A 308 -7.72 -10.15 12.14
CA VAL A 308 -6.74 -10.75 13.06
C VAL A 308 -5.40 -10.86 12.36
N ASP A 309 -4.35 -10.51 13.07
CA ASP A 309 -2.97 -10.57 12.61
C ASP A 309 -2.59 -11.94 12.05
N GLY A 310 -1.62 -11.95 11.16
CA GLY A 310 -1.01 -13.19 10.66
C GLY A 310 0.32 -13.44 11.36
N THR A 311 1.36 -13.62 10.56
CA THR A 311 2.74 -13.50 11.04
C THR A 311 2.90 -12.13 11.69
N VAL A 312 2.63 -11.04 10.98
CA VAL A 312 2.63 -9.66 11.49
C VAL A 312 1.24 -9.01 11.32
N ALA A 313 1.19 -7.67 11.24
CA ALA A 313 -0.03 -6.94 10.89
C ALA A 313 -0.71 -7.58 9.67
N ALA A 314 -2.03 -7.67 9.72
CA ALA A 314 -2.79 -8.23 8.62
C ALA A 314 -2.87 -7.24 7.45
N TYR A 315 -2.07 -7.44 6.39
CA TYR A 315 -2.06 -6.60 5.17
C TYR A 315 -3.40 -6.57 4.39
N ARG A 316 -4.37 -7.36 4.82
CA ARG A 316 -5.77 -7.26 4.37
C ARG A 316 -6.50 -6.04 4.95
N PHE A 317 -6.09 -5.55 6.11
CA PHE A 317 -6.76 -4.47 6.83
C PHE A 317 -7.02 -3.21 5.98
N PRO A 318 -6.07 -2.67 5.19
CA PRO A 318 -6.35 -1.54 4.30
C PRO A 318 -7.54 -1.80 3.36
N TYR A 319 -7.64 -3.00 2.80
CA TYR A 319 -8.72 -3.38 1.89
C TYR A 319 -10.06 -3.57 2.58
N LEU A 320 -10.09 -4.09 3.81
CA LEU A 320 -11.34 -4.20 4.58
C LEU A 320 -11.89 -2.81 4.92
N LEU A 321 -11.01 -1.88 5.31
CA LEU A 321 -11.39 -0.50 5.58
C LEU A 321 -11.92 0.22 4.34
N LEU A 322 -11.33 -0.01 3.15
CA LEU A 322 -11.80 0.59 1.89
C LEU A 322 -13.20 0.11 1.47
N GLY A 323 -13.64 -1.03 2.00
CA GLY A 323 -15.02 -1.51 1.90
C GLY A 323 -16.01 -0.67 2.70
N ASP A 324 -17.27 -1.12 2.77
CA ASP A 324 -18.35 -0.46 3.51
C ASP A 324 -18.88 -1.32 4.68
N SER A 325 -18.08 -2.30 5.11
CA SER A 325 -18.35 -3.17 6.26
C SER A 325 -17.62 -2.64 7.50
N LEU A 326 -18.15 -2.92 8.69
CA LEU A 326 -17.49 -2.62 9.95
C LEU A 326 -16.31 -3.57 10.16
N VAL A 327 -15.12 -3.02 10.39
CA VAL A 327 -13.95 -3.82 10.75
C VAL A 327 -13.83 -3.97 12.28
N LEU A 328 -13.79 -5.22 12.73
CA LEU A 328 -13.46 -5.63 14.10
C LEU A 328 -11.96 -5.94 14.13
N LYS A 329 -11.14 -4.98 14.56
CA LYS A 329 -9.68 -5.06 14.49
C LYS A 329 -9.11 -5.58 15.81
N GLN A 330 -8.37 -6.69 15.74
CA GLN A 330 -7.56 -7.17 16.85
C GLN A 330 -6.54 -6.11 17.31
N ASP A 331 -6.45 -5.94 18.62
CA ASP A 331 -5.40 -5.20 19.28
C ASP A 331 -4.06 -5.90 19.02
N SER A 332 -3.11 -5.14 18.50
CA SER A 332 -1.89 -5.67 17.92
C SER A 332 -0.74 -4.73 18.21
N GLN A 333 0.41 -5.33 18.53
CA GLN A 333 1.67 -4.62 18.63
C GLN A 333 2.24 -4.22 17.25
N TYR A 334 1.73 -4.82 16.17
CA TYR A 334 2.20 -4.59 14.80
C TYR A 334 1.40 -3.48 14.13
N TYR A 335 2.09 -2.67 13.33
CA TYR A 335 1.49 -1.59 12.58
C TYR A 335 2.07 -1.46 11.17
N GLU A 336 1.22 -1.01 10.26
CA GLU A 336 1.62 -0.54 8.93
C GLU A 336 1.71 0.99 8.95
N HIS A 337 2.36 1.56 7.94
CA HIS A 337 2.66 3.00 7.80
C HIS A 337 1.48 3.97 8.07
N PHE A 338 0.24 3.57 7.78
CA PHE A 338 -0.95 4.42 7.89
C PHE A 338 -1.73 4.26 9.20
N TYR A 339 -1.37 3.28 10.05
CA TYR A 339 -2.16 2.94 11.25
C TYR A 339 -2.24 4.10 12.24
N ILE A 340 -1.22 4.95 12.32
CA ILE A 340 -1.18 6.13 13.20
C ILE A 340 -2.32 7.13 12.91
N GLY A 341 -2.85 7.14 11.69
CA GLY A 341 -4.01 7.97 11.32
C GLY A 341 -5.35 7.39 11.78
N LEU A 342 -5.38 6.15 12.29
CA LEU A 342 -6.59 5.46 12.67
C LEU A 342 -6.90 5.58 14.16
N LYS A 343 -8.19 5.65 14.50
CA LYS A 343 -8.67 5.79 15.88
C LYS A 343 -9.67 4.69 16.22
N PRO A 344 -9.48 3.93 17.31
CA PRO A 344 -10.45 2.94 17.76
C PRO A 344 -11.79 3.60 18.09
N TRP A 345 -12.88 2.88 17.88
CA TRP A 345 -14.28 3.35 18.03
C TRP A 345 -14.69 4.52 17.13
N LYS A 346 -13.78 5.06 16.31
CA LYS A 346 -14.09 6.01 15.24
C LYS A 346 -14.00 5.36 13.87
N HIS A 347 -12.90 4.66 13.58
CA HIS A 347 -12.64 4.08 12.25
C HIS A 347 -12.79 2.55 12.23
N TYR A 348 -12.72 1.89 13.38
CA TYR A 348 -12.89 0.44 13.55
C TYR A 348 -13.31 0.14 14.99
N VAL A 349 -13.81 -1.06 15.26
CA VAL A 349 -14.08 -1.52 16.64
C VAL A 349 -12.88 -2.36 17.11
N PRO A 350 -12.19 -1.97 18.19
CA PRO A 350 -11.08 -2.75 18.73
C PRO A 350 -11.60 -4.03 19.41
N VAL A 351 -10.85 -5.11 19.24
CA VAL A 351 -11.04 -6.41 19.89
C VAL A 351 -9.75 -6.75 20.62
N LYS A 352 -9.82 -7.30 21.83
CA LYS A 352 -8.63 -7.69 22.59
C LYS A 352 -7.76 -8.67 21.81
N ARG A 353 -6.45 -8.64 22.08
CA ARG A 353 -5.47 -9.49 21.39
C ARG A 353 -5.83 -10.97 21.44
N ASN A 354 -6.29 -11.48 22.58
CA ASN A 354 -6.70 -12.88 22.76
C ASN A 354 -8.14 -13.20 22.28
N LEU A 355 -8.86 -12.21 21.71
CA LEU A 355 -10.22 -12.32 21.20
C LEU A 355 -11.32 -12.59 22.23
N GLU A 356 -11.04 -12.48 23.53
CA GLU A 356 -12.00 -12.82 24.59
C GLU A 356 -13.28 -11.97 24.56
N ASP A 357 -13.20 -10.74 24.03
CA ASP A 357 -14.33 -9.83 23.89
C ASP A 357 -14.94 -9.80 22.48
N LEU A 358 -14.47 -10.64 21.54
CA LEU A 358 -14.93 -10.61 20.14
C LEU A 358 -16.44 -10.82 20.03
N LEU A 359 -17.00 -11.84 20.70
CA LEU A 359 -18.43 -12.12 20.64
C LEU A 359 -19.27 -11.00 21.27
N GLU A 360 -18.75 -10.36 22.32
CA GLU A 360 -19.36 -9.16 22.91
C GLU A 360 -19.39 -8.02 21.89
N LYS A 361 -18.28 -7.76 21.18
CA LYS A 361 -18.22 -6.71 20.15
C LYS A 361 -19.16 -6.99 18.97
N ILE A 362 -19.29 -8.24 18.54
CA ILE A 362 -20.25 -8.63 17.50
C ILE A 362 -21.68 -8.35 17.98
N LYS A 363 -22.05 -8.78 19.19
CA LYS A 363 -23.38 -8.52 19.78
C LYS A 363 -23.64 -7.03 19.94
N TRP A 364 -22.65 -6.25 20.37
CA TRP A 364 -22.74 -4.80 20.46
C TRP A 364 -23.01 -4.17 19.09
N ALA A 365 -22.30 -4.59 18.04
CA ALA A 365 -22.47 -4.05 16.70
C ALA A 365 -23.87 -4.35 16.13
N LYS A 366 -24.40 -5.56 16.37
CA LYS A 366 -25.79 -5.92 16.01
C LYS A 366 -26.82 -5.08 16.75
N LYS A 367 -26.65 -4.86 18.06
CA LYS A 367 -27.56 -4.04 18.87
C LYS A 367 -27.50 -2.55 18.53
N ASN A 368 -26.37 -2.07 17.99
CA ASN A 368 -26.12 -0.66 17.70
C ASN A 368 -25.86 -0.46 16.19
N ASP A 369 -26.72 -0.99 15.33
CA ASP A 369 -26.50 -1.07 13.88
C ASP A 369 -26.14 0.27 13.23
N GLU A 370 -26.84 1.36 13.59
CA GLU A 370 -26.54 2.70 13.08
C GLU A 370 -25.15 3.20 13.50
N LYS A 371 -24.75 2.93 14.74
CA LYS A 371 -23.41 3.30 15.24
C LYS A 371 -22.33 2.45 14.55
N ALA A 372 -22.59 1.16 14.37
CA ALA A 372 -21.71 0.26 13.62
C ALA A 372 -21.52 0.75 12.18
N ARG A 373 -22.60 1.10 11.49
CA ARG A 373 -22.56 1.67 10.14
C ARG A 373 -21.78 2.98 10.10
N LYS A 374 -21.97 3.86 11.09
CA LYS A 374 -21.23 5.12 11.18
C LYS A 374 -19.73 4.89 11.32
N ILE A 375 -19.31 3.98 12.21
CA ILE A 375 -17.89 3.64 12.38
C ILE A 375 -17.31 3.04 11.08
N ALA A 376 -18.05 2.15 10.42
CA ALA A 376 -17.66 1.59 9.13
C ALA A 376 -17.44 2.69 8.08
N LYS A 377 -18.37 3.66 7.97
CA LYS A 377 -18.26 4.76 7.02
C LYS A 377 -17.09 5.70 7.34
N GLU A 378 -16.88 6.05 8.59
CA GLU A 378 -15.76 6.88 9.03
C GLU A 378 -14.41 6.19 8.75
N GLY A 379 -14.32 4.88 9.00
CA GLY A 379 -13.14 4.07 8.65
C GLY A 379 -12.87 4.04 7.15
N GLN A 380 -13.92 3.87 6.35
CA GLN A 380 -13.84 3.92 4.89
C GLN A 380 -13.36 5.28 4.38
N LEU A 381 -13.92 6.37 4.89
CA LEU A 381 -13.52 7.72 4.49
C LEU A 381 -12.05 7.99 4.85
N MET A 382 -11.62 7.58 6.04
CA MET A 382 -10.23 7.73 6.45
C MET A 382 -9.28 6.88 5.59
N ALA A 383 -9.64 5.63 5.29
CA ALA A 383 -8.82 4.78 4.41
C ALA A 383 -8.75 5.31 2.98
N ARG A 384 -9.86 5.84 2.43
CA ARG A 384 -9.88 6.49 1.11
C ARG A 384 -8.96 7.71 1.05
N GLU A 385 -8.76 8.41 2.17
CA GLU A 385 -7.85 9.55 2.26
C GLU A 385 -6.39 9.13 2.42
N LEU A 386 -6.11 8.20 3.34
CA LEU A 386 -4.74 7.78 3.65
C LEU A 386 -4.11 6.89 2.57
N LEU A 387 -4.93 6.14 1.83
CA LEU A 387 -4.49 5.11 0.87
C LEU A 387 -4.70 5.52 -0.59
N GLN A 388 -4.63 6.81 -0.89
CA GLN A 388 -4.66 7.26 -2.28
C GLN A 388 -3.33 6.91 -2.99
N PRO A 389 -3.35 6.51 -4.27
CA PRO A 389 -2.14 6.16 -5.03
C PRO A 389 -0.99 7.18 -4.92
N HIS A 390 -1.30 8.48 -4.97
CA HIS A 390 -0.29 9.54 -4.86
C HIS A 390 0.40 9.57 -3.49
N ARG A 391 -0.32 9.21 -2.41
CA ARG A 391 0.21 9.19 -1.04
C ARG A 391 1.34 8.19 -0.90
N PHE A 392 1.29 7.05 -1.60
CA PHE A 392 2.36 6.05 -1.58
C PHE A 392 3.65 6.59 -2.17
N TYR A 393 3.59 7.22 -3.35
CA TYR A 393 4.77 7.87 -3.95
C TYR A 393 5.36 8.93 -3.01
N CYS A 394 4.51 9.79 -2.45
CA CYS A 394 4.94 10.82 -1.49
C CYS A 394 5.60 10.22 -0.24
N TYR A 395 5.01 9.15 0.31
CA TYR A 395 5.52 8.52 1.52
C TYR A 395 6.89 7.87 1.29
N TYR A 396 7.05 7.08 0.22
CA TYR A 396 8.34 6.51 -0.16
C TYR A 396 9.40 7.60 -0.38
N TYR A 397 9.06 8.64 -1.15
CA TYR A 397 9.97 9.76 -1.41
C TYR A 397 10.40 10.44 -0.10
N LYS A 398 9.46 10.71 0.82
CA LYS A 398 9.74 11.33 2.12
C LYS A 398 10.60 10.46 3.03
N VAL A 399 10.43 9.13 3.01
CA VAL A 399 11.33 8.23 3.76
C VAL A 399 12.76 8.33 3.19
N LEU A 400 12.93 8.26 1.87
CA LEU A 400 14.25 8.38 1.23
C LEU A 400 14.89 9.75 1.50
N GLN A 401 14.11 10.83 1.38
CA GLN A 401 14.54 12.18 1.69
C GLN A 401 14.97 12.30 3.15
N LYS A 402 14.17 11.80 4.09
CA LYS A 402 14.48 11.89 5.51
C LYS A 402 15.71 11.08 5.88
N TYR A 403 15.91 9.93 5.23
CA TYR A 403 17.10 9.11 5.39
C TYR A 403 18.35 9.82 4.87
N ALA A 404 18.28 10.40 3.67
CA ALA A 404 19.37 11.17 3.05
C ALA A 404 19.74 12.43 3.87
N GLU A 405 18.77 13.09 4.49
CA GLU A 405 19.03 14.21 5.41
C GLU A 405 19.79 13.79 6.67
N ARG A 406 19.64 12.53 7.10
CA ARG A 406 20.16 12.03 8.38
C ARG A 406 21.48 11.29 8.23
N GLN A 407 21.86 10.82 7.04
CA GLN A 407 23.14 10.13 6.84
C GLN A 407 24.34 11.05 7.04
N ALA A 408 25.32 10.57 7.80
CA ALA A 408 26.51 11.34 8.19
C ALA A 408 27.56 11.42 7.08
N SER A 409 27.52 10.52 6.10
CA SER A 409 28.48 10.45 4.99
C SER A 409 27.76 10.25 3.66
N LYS A 410 28.45 10.50 2.55
CA LYS A 410 27.90 10.26 1.21
C LYS A 410 27.66 8.77 0.97
N PRO A 411 26.62 8.41 0.20
CA PRO A 411 26.38 7.03 -0.19
C PRO A 411 27.35 6.64 -1.30
N GLU A 412 27.68 5.36 -1.39
CA GLU A 412 28.58 4.85 -2.43
C GLU A 412 28.05 3.52 -2.98
N ILE A 413 28.40 3.22 -4.23
CA ILE A 413 28.15 1.90 -4.82
C ILE A 413 29.14 0.93 -4.16
N ARG A 414 28.62 -0.07 -3.45
CA ARG A 414 29.44 -1.05 -2.73
C ARG A 414 29.74 -2.27 -3.58
N ASP A 415 30.81 -2.99 -3.21
CA ASP A 415 31.17 -4.25 -3.83
C ASP A 415 30.00 -5.25 -3.84
N GLY A 416 29.81 -5.91 -4.98
CA GLY A 416 28.69 -6.84 -5.22
C GLY A 416 27.31 -6.18 -5.39
N MET A 417 27.22 -4.86 -5.51
CA MET A 417 25.97 -4.22 -5.94
C MET A 417 25.78 -4.34 -7.45
N GLU A 418 24.56 -4.66 -7.87
CA GLU A 418 24.11 -4.61 -9.26
C GLU A 418 23.29 -3.34 -9.50
N LEU A 419 23.38 -2.78 -10.71
CA LEU A 419 22.43 -1.78 -11.19
C LEU A 419 21.08 -2.46 -11.41
N VAL A 420 20.01 -1.85 -10.90
CA VAL A 420 18.64 -2.26 -11.21
C VAL A 420 18.21 -1.50 -12.47
N PRO A 421 18.05 -2.17 -13.62
CA PRO A 421 17.71 -1.48 -14.86
C PRO A 421 16.26 -0.98 -14.83
N GLN A 422 16.02 0.17 -15.47
CA GLN A 422 14.66 0.60 -15.79
C GLN A 422 14.00 -0.45 -16.70
N PRO A 423 12.70 -0.73 -16.55
CA PRO A 423 11.99 -1.64 -17.44
C PRO A 423 11.97 -1.07 -18.87
N ASP A 424 12.23 -1.92 -19.85
CA ASP A 424 12.20 -1.57 -21.27
C ASP A 424 10.75 -1.72 -21.79
N ASP A 425 10.05 -0.60 -21.98
CA ASP A 425 8.73 -0.57 -22.63
C ASP A 425 8.87 -0.11 -24.08
N ARG A 426 9.40 -0.99 -24.93
CA ARG A 426 9.64 -0.71 -26.36
C ARG A 426 8.40 -0.30 -27.14
N ASP A 427 7.22 -0.65 -26.64
CA ASP A 427 5.95 -0.43 -27.32
C ASP A 427 5.33 0.95 -26.99
N SER A 428 5.86 1.68 -25.99
CA SER A 428 5.34 2.98 -25.56
C SER A 428 6.32 4.12 -25.83
N VAL A 429 5.90 5.09 -26.66
CA VAL A 429 6.73 6.28 -26.95
C VAL A 429 6.75 7.22 -25.73
N CYS A 430 7.96 7.50 -25.23
CA CYS A 430 8.22 8.51 -24.22
C CYS A 430 9.04 9.67 -24.82
N SER A 431 8.41 10.82 -25.03
CA SER A 431 9.09 12.07 -25.36
C SER A 431 9.14 12.95 -24.13
N CYS A 432 10.27 12.92 -23.42
CA CYS A 432 10.46 13.72 -22.22
C CYS A 432 10.86 15.15 -22.59
N HIS A 433 10.02 16.14 -22.25
CA HIS A 433 10.36 17.55 -22.51
C HIS A 433 11.41 18.10 -21.53
N ARG A 434 11.65 17.40 -20.40
CA ARG A 434 12.60 17.83 -19.36
C ARG A 434 14.03 17.38 -19.65
N LYS A 435 14.23 16.38 -20.50
CA LYS A 435 15.56 15.97 -20.94
C LYS A 435 16.14 17.06 -21.83
N LYS A 436 17.26 17.66 -21.39
CA LYS A 436 18.04 18.53 -22.28
C LYS A 436 18.54 17.71 -23.46
N PRO A 437 18.61 18.28 -24.69
CA PRO A 437 19.30 17.63 -25.79
C PRO A 437 20.72 17.27 -25.34
N LEU A 438 21.16 16.05 -25.64
CA LEU A 438 22.56 15.69 -25.48
C LEU A 438 23.40 16.68 -26.30
N ARG A 439 24.50 17.16 -25.70
CA ARG A 439 25.40 18.17 -26.29
C ARG A 439 26.08 17.73 -27.59
N GLU A 440 25.80 16.53 -28.08
CA GLU A 440 26.38 15.96 -29.30
C GLU A 440 25.57 16.29 -30.57
N ASP A 441 24.38 16.91 -30.45
CA ASP A 441 23.53 17.31 -31.60
C ASP A 441 23.39 18.84 -31.77
N LEU A 442 24.40 19.64 -31.38
CA LEU A 442 24.47 21.09 -31.66
C LEU A 442 25.72 21.46 -32.47
#